data_AF-A0A7J8IVI8-F1
#
_entry.id   AF-A0A7J8IVI8-F1
#
_cell.length_a   1.000
_cell.length_b   1.000
_cell.length_c   1.000
_cell.angle_alpha   90.00
_cell.angle_beta   90.00
_cell.angle_gamma   90.00
#
_symmetry.space_group_name_H-M   'P 1'
#
loop_
_entity.id
_entity.type
_entity.pdbx_description
1 polymer ?
#
loop_
_entity_poly.entity_id
_entity_poly.type
_entity_poly.pdbx_seq_one_letter_code
_entity_poly.pdbx_strand_id
1 'polypeptide(L)'
;MHQPWASLLVRGIKRVEGRSWYTPHRGRLWIAATAKRPSPQEVSELQTTYRFLRGKDVEFPNDYPSGCLLGCVYLIDCLSQNQFKDQYPDMSQESDSPFVFICRNPQEMIVKFPIKGNPKIWKLDSKIHQGAKKGLMKQNKAV
;
A
#
# COMPACT_ATOMS: atom_id res chain seq x y z
N MET A 1 5.71 0.07 5.10
CA MET A 1 5.43 -1.19 4.36
C MET A 1 6.67 -1.58 3.59
N HIS A 2 6.97 -2.87 3.48
CA HIS A 2 8.12 -3.33 2.70
C HIS A 2 7.87 -3.17 1.21
N GLN A 3 8.91 -2.84 0.46
CA GLN A 3 8.87 -3.01 -0.99
C GLN A 3 8.99 -4.49 -1.34
N PRO A 4 8.38 -4.95 -2.44
CA PRO A 4 7.70 -4.16 -3.49
C PRO A 4 6.21 -3.87 -3.21
N TRP A 5 5.63 -4.48 -2.17
CA TRP A 5 4.21 -4.35 -1.83
C TRP A 5 3.75 -2.91 -1.58
N ALA A 6 4.61 -2.06 -1.02
CA ALA A 6 4.30 -0.66 -0.76
C ALA A 6 3.92 0.11 -2.03
N SER A 7 4.70 -0.05 -3.11
CA SER A 7 4.38 0.55 -4.40
C SER A 7 3.12 -0.08 -5.01
N LEU A 8 2.96 -1.41 -4.92
CA LEU A 8 1.76 -2.07 -5.47
C LEU A 8 0.47 -1.61 -4.80
N LEU A 9 0.51 -1.33 -3.49
CA LEU A 9 -0.67 -0.88 -2.75
C LEU A 9 -1.11 0.52 -3.16
N VAL A 10 -0.19 1.49 -3.25
CA VAL A 10 -0.55 2.86 -3.67
C VAL A 10 -0.90 2.98 -5.15
N ARG A 11 -0.54 1.98 -5.96
CA ARG A 11 -0.97 1.84 -7.37
C ARG A 11 -2.27 1.03 -7.54
N GLY A 12 -2.81 0.46 -6.47
CA GLY A 12 -4.04 -0.33 -6.54
C GLY A 12 -3.90 -1.72 -7.16
N ILE A 13 -2.66 -2.18 -7.37
CA ILE A 13 -2.37 -3.54 -7.82
C ILE A 13 -2.60 -4.52 -6.67
N LYS A 14 -2.04 -4.18 -5.50
CA LYS A 14 -2.36 -4.80 -4.22
C LYS A 14 -3.53 -4.06 -3.59
N ARG A 15 -4.54 -4.79 -3.13
CA ARG A 15 -5.79 -4.21 -2.59
C ARG A 15 -5.90 -4.31 -1.07
N VAL A 16 -5.10 -5.19 -0.47
CA VAL A 16 -5.12 -5.42 0.98
C VAL A 16 -3.73 -5.41 1.58
N GLU A 17 -3.64 -5.05 2.86
CA GLU A 17 -2.40 -5.10 3.63
C GLU A 17 -2.51 -6.08 4.80
N GLY A 18 -1.58 -7.04 4.86
CA GLY A 18 -1.53 -8.02 5.94
C GLY A 18 -0.72 -7.54 7.14
N ARG A 19 -1.25 -7.74 8.35
CA ARG A 19 -0.58 -7.42 9.63
C ARG A 19 -0.82 -8.49 10.69
N SER A 20 0.15 -8.59 11.61
CA SER A 20 0.03 -9.40 12.82
C SER A 20 -0.81 -8.76 13.92
N TRP A 21 -1.35 -7.56 13.70
CA TRP A 21 -2.06 -6.78 14.71
C TRP A 21 -3.27 -6.07 14.10
N TYR A 22 -4.32 -5.93 14.91
CA TYR A 22 -5.57 -5.27 14.54
C TYR A 22 -5.47 -3.75 14.64
N THR A 23 -6.25 -3.03 13.81
CA THR A 23 -6.47 -1.58 13.98
C THR A 23 -7.94 -1.17 13.86
N PRO A 24 -8.43 -0.31 14.77
CA PRO A 24 -9.75 0.30 14.63
C PRO A 24 -9.73 1.52 13.70
N HIS A 25 -8.56 1.95 13.20
CA HIS A 25 -8.45 3.12 12.32
C HIS A 25 -9.31 2.91 11.07
N ARG A 26 -10.10 3.91 10.71
CA ARG A 26 -10.86 3.97 9.46
C ARG A 26 -10.64 5.34 8.84
N GLY A 27 -10.46 5.37 7.54
CA GLY A 27 -10.15 6.61 6.83
C GLY A 27 -8.83 6.58 6.09
N ARG A 28 -8.34 7.77 5.73
CA ARG A 28 -7.07 7.91 5.00
C ARG A 28 -5.92 7.31 5.80
N LEU A 29 -5.10 6.51 5.13
CA LEU A 29 -3.86 5.95 5.64
C LEU A 29 -2.73 6.23 4.64
N TRP A 30 -1.71 6.92 5.12
CA TRP A 30 -0.52 7.24 4.33
C TRP A 30 0.44 6.06 4.30
N ILE A 31 0.92 5.70 3.12
CA ILE A 31 1.76 4.53 2.87
C ILE A 31 3.19 4.99 2.58
N ALA A 32 4.11 4.58 3.44
CA ALA A 32 5.55 4.78 3.27
C ALA A 32 6.25 3.44 3.03
N ALA A 33 7.22 3.46 2.12
CA ALA A 33 8.17 2.37 1.94
C ALA A 33 9.20 2.35 3.07
N THR A 34 9.50 1.17 3.61
CA THR A 34 10.64 1.00 4.52
C THR A 34 11.97 1.27 3.82
N ALA A 35 13.06 1.39 4.57
CA ALA A 35 14.39 1.64 3.99
C ALA A 35 14.94 0.47 3.16
N LYS A 36 14.57 -0.78 3.48
CA LYS A 36 14.97 -1.99 2.72
C LYS A 36 14.49 -1.87 1.26
N ARG A 37 15.44 -1.97 0.33
CA ARG A 37 15.16 -2.11 -1.12
C ARG A 37 14.80 -3.56 -1.43
N PRO A 38 13.85 -3.81 -2.34
CA PRO A 38 13.53 -5.17 -2.74
C PRO A 38 14.64 -5.72 -3.64
N SER A 39 14.89 -7.03 -3.57
CA SER A 39 15.78 -7.69 -4.53
C SER A 39 15.07 -7.84 -5.88
N PRO A 40 15.81 -7.98 -7.00
CA PRO A 40 15.22 -8.26 -8.31
C PRO A 40 14.35 -9.54 -8.31
N GLN A 41 14.76 -10.55 -7.54
CA GLN A 41 14.01 -11.78 -7.37
C GLN A 41 12.67 -11.55 -6.65
N GLU A 42 12.69 -10.84 -5.50
CA GLU A 42 11.47 -10.48 -4.76
C GLU A 42 10.48 -9.71 -5.66
N VAL A 43 10.98 -8.81 -6.52
CA VAL A 43 10.15 -8.09 -7.49
C VAL A 43 9.57 -9.04 -8.55
N SER A 44 10.39 -9.89 -9.16
CA SER A 44 9.98 -10.80 -10.25
C SER A 44 8.92 -11.81 -9.79
N GLU A 45 9.13 -12.43 -8.62
CA GLU A 45 8.18 -13.37 -8.02
C GLU A 45 6.85 -12.69 -7.70
N LEU A 46 6.90 -11.48 -7.14
CA LEU A 46 5.71 -10.70 -6.83
C LEU A 46 4.95 -10.30 -8.11
N GLN A 47 5.64 -9.85 -9.15
CA GLN A 47 5.01 -9.51 -10.43
C GLN A 47 4.33 -10.72 -11.05
N THR A 48 4.99 -11.88 -11.06
CA THR A 48 4.41 -13.13 -11.55
C THR A 48 3.14 -13.49 -10.79
N THR A 49 3.18 -13.40 -9.46
CA THR A 49 2.02 -13.64 -8.59
C THR A 49 0.87 -12.68 -8.91
N TYR A 50 1.13 -11.38 -9.00
CA TYR A 50 0.05 -10.41 -9.25
C TYR A 50 -0.47 -10.45 -10.69
N ARG A 51 0.33 -10.86 -11.68
CA ARG A 51 -0.19 -11.14 -13.03
C ARG A 51 -1.19 -12.29 -13.04
N PHE A 52 -0.95 -13.32 -12.21
CA PHE A 52 -1.90 -14.40 -12.04
C PHE A 52 -3.18 -13.92 -11.32
N LEU A 53 -3.05 -13.15 -10.24
CA LEU A 53 -4.18 -12.68 -9.43
C LEU A 53 -5.03 -11.59 -10.08
N ARG A 54 -4.43 -10.76 -10.95
CA ARG A 54 -5.06 -9.55 -11.49
C ARG A 54 -5.17 -9.53 -13.01
N GLY A 55 -4.55 -10.49 -13.70
CA GLY A 55 -4.49 -10.56 -15.15
C GLY A 55 -3.15 -10.11 -15.73
N LYS A 56 -2.88 -10.51 -16.98
CA LYS A 56 -1.60 -10.23 -17.66
C LYS A 56 -1.38 -8.75 -17.98
N ASP A 57 -2.46 -7.97 -18.06
CA ASP A 57 -2.44 -6.56 -18.44
C ASP A 57 -2.10 -5.62 -17.28
N VAL A 58 -1.72 -6.15 -16.11
CA VAL A 58 -1.28 -5.31 -14.99
C VAL A 58 0.06 -4.67 -15.29
N GLU A 59 0.06 -3.34 -15.28
CA GLU A 59 1.25 -2.51 -15.39
C GLU A 59 1.93 -2.33 -14.03
N PHE A 60 3.19 -2.75 -13.95
CA PHE A 60 3.99 -2.61 -12.74
C PHE A 60 4.81 -1.31 -12.74
N PRO A 61 5.15 -0.77 -11.56
CA PRO A 61 6.07 0.35 -11.49
C PRO A 61 7.47 -0.05 -11.98
N ASN A 62 8.12 0.88 -12.68
CA ASN A 62 9.52 0.73 -13.11
C ASN A 62 10.48 0.77 -11.91
N ASP A 63 10.13 1.54 -10.86
CA ASP A 63 10.98 1.77 -9.69
C ASP A 63 10.26 1.49 -8.36
N TYR A 64 11.03 1.04 -7.36
CA TYR A 64 10.56 0.77 -6.00
C TYR A 64 11.33 1.63 -4.97
N PRO A 65 10.99 2.92 -4.84
CA PRO A 65 11.73 3.81 -3.96
C PRO A 65 11.55 3.40 -2.49
N SER A 66 12.62 3.50 -1.71
CA SER A 66 12.67 3.09 -0.30
C SER A 66 12.86 4.29 0.63
N GLY A 67 12.46 4.16 1.90
CA GLY A 67 12.63 5.21 2.91
C GLY A 67 11.86 6.51 2.62
N CYS A 68 10.74 6.43 1.90
CA CYS A 68 9.95 7.59 1.52
C CYS A 68 8.43 7.33 1.58
N LEU A 69 7.68 8.42 1.68
CA LEU A 69 6.23 8.44 1.63
C LEU A 69 5.81 8.36 0.17
N LEU A 70 5.05 7.32 -0.17
CA LEU A 70 4.68 7.01 -1.55
C LEU A 70 3.33 7.57 -1.94
N GLY A 71 2.37 7.56 -1.03
CA GLY A 71 0.99 7.84 -1.35
C GLY A 71 0.05 7.56 -0.19
N CYS A 72 -1.22 7.39 -0.49
CA CYS A 72 -2.21 6.98 0.49
C CYS A 72 -3.24 6.03 -0.08
N VAL A 73 -3.93 5.36 0.83
CA VAL A 73 -5.15 4.59 0.60
C VAL A 73 -6.20 5.04 1.60
N TYR A 74 -7.43 4.58 1.42
CA TYR A 74 -8.50 4.69 2.39
C TYR A 74 -8.73 3.32 3.02
N LEU A 75 -8.43 3.17 4.31
CA LEU A 75 -8.67 1.94 5.06
C LEU A 75 -10.15 1.90 5.45
N ILE A 76 -10.90 1.00 4.83
CA ILE A 76 -12.34 0.85 5.05
C ILE A 76 -12.67 -0.24 6.08
N ASP A 77 -11.81 -1.24 6.21
CA ASP A 77 -11.97 -2.27 7.25
C ASP A 77 -10.65 -2.92 7.66
N CYS A 78 -10.68 -3.62 8.81
CA CYS A 78 -9.60 -4.46 9.30
C CYS A 78 -10.22 -5.76 9.79
N LEU A 79 -10.10 -6.82 8.98
CA LEU A 79 -10.75 -8.10 9.21
C LEU A 79 -9.76 -9.12 9.81
N SER A 80 -10.27 -10.05 10.61
CA SER A 80 -9.52 -11.28 10.89
C SER A 80 -9.41 -12.14 9.63
N GLN A 81 -8.46 -13.08 9.61
CA GLN A 81 -8.22 -13.87 8.40
C GLN A 81 -9.45 -14.70 7.94
N ASN A 82 -10.24 -15.21 8.88
CA ASN A 82 -11.48 -15.94 8.53
C ASN A 82 -12.50 -14.99 7.89
N GLN A 83 -12.76 -13.85 8.53
CA GLN A 83 -13.67 -12.84 7.99
C GLN A 83 -13.24 -12.32 6.61
N PHE A 84 -11.92 -12.15 6.42
CA PHE A 84 -11.38 -11.72 5.14
C PHE A 84 -11.66 -12.74 4.03
N LYS A 85 -11.41 -14.03 4.28
CA LYS A 85 -11.70 -15.11 3.33
C LYS A 85 -13.18 -15.22 3.00
N ASP A 86 -14.05 -15.04 4.01
CA ASP A 86 -15.50 -15.15 3.85
C ASP A 86 -16.07 -13.96 3.05
N GLN A 87 -15.64 -12.73 3.36
CA GLN A 87 -16.19 -11.51 2.77
C GLN A 87 -15.54 -11.12 1.44
N TYR A 88 -14.28 -11.50 1.23
CA TYR A 88 -13.48 -11.15 0.05
C TYR A 88 -12.77 -12.38 -0.52
N PRO A 89 -13.51 -13.42 -0.96
CA PRO A 89 -12.92 -14.65 -1.46
C PRO A 89 -12.02 -14.42 -2.68
N ASP A 90 -12.33 -13.41 -3.51
CA ASP A 90 -11.54 -13.00 -4.68
C ASP A 90 -10.17 -12.39 -4.33
N MET A 91 -10.02 -11.86 -3.10
CA MET A 91 -8.78 -11.27 -2.60
C MET A 91 -8.06 -12.18 -1.63
N SER A 92 -8.64 -13.31 -1.24
CA SER A 92 -8.14 -14.17 -0.15
C SER A 92 -6.67 -14.56 -0.29
N GLN A 93 -6.17 -14.72 -1.52
CA GLN A 93 -4.79 -15.06 -1.84
C GLN A 93 -3.80 -13.88 -1.71
N GLU A 94 -4.28 -12.64 -1.57
CA GLU A 94 -3.40 -11.46 -1.45
C GLU A 94 -2.79 -11.32 -0.05
N SER A 95 -3.29 -12.03 0.97
CA SER A 95 -2.73 -12.00 2.32
C SER A 95 -3.07 -13.24 3.14
N ASP A 96 -2.06 -13.75 3.84
CA ASP A 96 -2.19 -14.82 4.85
C ASP A 96 -1.99 -14.32 6.29
N SER A 97 -2.02 -12.99 6.49
CA SER A 97 -1.80 -12.42 7.81
C SER A 97 -3.01 -12.59 8.73
N PRO A 98 -2.83 -12.64 10.07
CA PRO A 98 -3.93 -12.75 11.02
C PRO A 98 -4.98 -11.63 10.90
N PHE A 99 -4.53 -10.42 10.58
CA PHE A 99 -5.39 -9.27 10.31
C PHE A 99 -5.10 -8.69 8.93
N VAL A 100 -6.16 -8.39 8.20
CA VAL A 100 -6.09 -7.88 6.83
C VAL A 100 -6.79 -6.54 6.73
N PHE A 101 -6.04 -5.51 6.35
CA PHE A 101 -6.54 -4.16 6.16
C PHE A 101 -7.10 -4.05 4.74
N ILE A 102 -8.38 -3.71 4.64
CA ILE A 102 -9.08 -3.53 3.37
C ILE A 102 -8.89 -2.09 2.92
N CYS A 103 -8.17 -1.92 1.82
CA CYS A 103 -7.76 -0.62 1.31
C CYS A 103 -8.50 -0.28 0.02
N ARG A 104 -8.98 0.96 -0.08
CA ARG A 104 -9.64 1.53 -1.27
C ARG A 104 -8.99 2.83 -1.67
N ASN A 105 -9.39 3.36 -2.84
CA ASN A 105 -8.95 4.65 -3.37
C ASN A 105 -7.43 4.86 -3.27
N PRO A 106 -6.62 3.97 -3.89
CA PRO A 106 -5.17 4.08 -3.88
C PRO A 106 -4.73 5.31 -4.68
N GLN A 107 -3.81 6.08 -4.12
CA GLN A 107 -3.26 7.29 -4.74
C GLN A 107 -1.75 7.33 -4.53
N GLU A 108 -0.98 7.10 -5.59
CA GLU A 108 0.47 7.32 -5.60
C GLU A 108 0.77 8.81 -5.80
N MET A 109 1.67 9.39 -5.00
CA MET A 109 2.12 10.78 -5.19
C MET A 109 3.24 10.88 -6.23
N ILE A 110 3.20 11.95 -7.03
CA ILE A 110 4.33 12.35 -7.90
C ILE A 110 5.55 12.71 -7.05
N VAL A 111 5.37 13.55 -6.03
CA VAL A 111 6.45 13.98 -5.14
C VAL A 111 6.49 13.08 -3.91
N LYS A 112 7.61 12.38 -3.75
CA LYS A 112 7.85 11.46 -2.62
C LYS A 112 8.67 12.17 -1.55
N PHE A 113 8.25 12.03 -0.29
CA PHE A 113 8.91 12.71 0.83
C PHE A 113 9.78 11.73 1.60
N PRO A 114 11.07 12.04 1.87
CA PRO A 114 11.90 11.17 2.69
C PRO A 114 11.33 11.10 4.11
N ILE A 115 11.19 9.88 4.63
CA ILE A 115 10.57 9.62 5.93
C ILE A 115 11.10 8.34 6.54
N LYS A 116 11.37 8.38 7.85
CA LYS A 116 11.64 7.17 8.63
C LYS A 116 10.32 6.64 9.16
N GLY A 117 9.96 5.43 8.73
CA GLY A 117 8.79 4.74 9.27
C GLY A 117 8.99 4.39 10.75
N ASN A 118 7.88 4.35 11.49
CA ASN A 118 7.83 3.83 12.85
C ASN A 118 7.03 2.51 12.88
N PRO A 119 7.15 1.71 13.96
CA PRO A 119 6.32 0.53 14.14
C PRO A 119 4.83 0.86 14.09
N LYS A 120 4.03 -0.04 13.51
CA LYS A 120 2.57 0.06 13.37
C LYS A 120 2.12 1.35 12.63
N ILE A 121 0.90 1.81 12.87
CA ILE A 121 0.42 3.12 12.42
C ILE A 121 0.96 4.18 13.35
N TRP A 122 1.44 5.28 12.77
CA TRP A 122 2.04 6.39 13.49
C TRP A 122 1.63 7.71 12.85
N LYS A 123 1.68 8.79 13.64
CA LYS A 123 1.30 10.13 13.18
C LYS A 123 2.39 10.72 12.31
N LEU A 124 2.07 11.10 11.08
CA LEU A 124 2.97 11.85 10.22
C LEU A 124 3.32 13.21 10.83
N ASP A 125 4.54 13.66 10.55
CA ASP A 125 4.94 15.04 10.82
C ASP A 125 4.00 16.02 10.11
N SER A 126 3.70 17.14 10.77
CA SER A 126 2.71 18.11 10.29
C SER A 126 3.12 18.75 8.95
N LYS A 127 4.41 19.07 8.76
CA LYS A 127 4.90 19.66 7.52
C LYS A 127 4.84 18.64 6.38
N ILE A 128 5.25 17.40 6.65
CA ILE A 128 5.16 16.30 5.67
C ILE A 128 3.70 16.04 5.29
N HIS A 129 2.79 16.00 6.26
CA HIS A 129 1.37 15.78 6.01
C HIS A 129 0.76 16.88 5.13
N GLN A 130 1.08 18.16 5.39
CA GLN A 130 0.63 19.27 4.55
C GLN A 130 1.19 19.17 3.13
N GLY A 131 2.48 18.85 2.98
CA GLY A 131 3.12 18.62 1.69
C GLY A 131 2.45 17.49 0.91
N ALA A 132 2.20 16.36 1.58
CA ALA A 132 1.56 15.19 1.00
C ALA A 132 0.13 15.49 0.53
N LYS A 133 -0.68 16.21 1.32
CA LYS A 133 -2.03 16.66 0.90
C LYS A 133 -1.98 17.51 -0.37
N LYS A 134 -1.04 18.46 -0.45
CA LYS A 134 -0.84 19.29 -1.65
C LYS A 134 -0.39 18.47 -2.85
N GLY A 135 0.46 17.45 -2.64
CA GLY A 135 0.92 16.53 -3.68
C GLY A 135 -0.23 15.80 -4.39
N LEU A 136 -1.23 15.36 -3.64
CA LEU A 136 -2.41 14.68 -4.19
C LEU A 136 -3.32 15.62 -4.99
N MET A 137 -3.51 16.88 -4.55
CA MET A 137 -4.41 17.83 -5.23
C MET A 137 -3.96 18.19 -6.65
N LYS A 138 -2.65 18.11 -6.94
CA LYS A 138 -2.11 18.38 -8.28
C LYS A 138 -2.41 17.26 -9.28
N GLN A 139 -2.62 16.02 -8.83
CA GLN A 139 -2.97 14.91 -9.71
C GLN A 139 -4.44 14.93 -10.12
N ASN A 140 -5.34 15.27 -9.20
CA ASN A 140 -6.77 15.34 -9.50
C ASN A 140 -7.15 16.40 -10.55
N LYS A 141 -6.22 17.29 -10.92
CA LYS A 141 -6.40 18.29 -11.99
C LYS A 141 -5.81 17.86 -13.33
N ALA A 142 -5.04 16.77 -13.35
CA ALA A 142 -4.32 16.26 -14.52
C ALA A 142 -4.96 14.98 -15.08
N VAL A 143 -6.14 14.60 -14.58
CA VAL A 143 -6.98 13.49 -15.04
C VAL A 143 -8.29 14.08 -15.54
#